data_AF-A0A090QJW2-F1
#
_entry.id   AF-A0A090QJW2-F1
#
_cell.length_a   1.000
_cell.length_b   1.000
_cell.length_c   1.000
_cell.angle_alpha   90.00
_cell.angle_beta   90.00
_cell.angle_gamma   90.00
#
_symmetry.space_group_name_H-M   'P 1'
#
loop_
_entity.id
_entity.type
_entity.pdbx_description
1 polymer ?
#
loop_
_entity_poly.entity_id
_entity_poly.type
_entity_poly.pdbx_seq_one_letter_code
_entity_poly.pdbx_strand_id
1 'polypeptide(L)'
;MTSLEHLFLQFGIQAVAFTDNERQYAQDFLQQRETTFNAICAQRTDKQPSDLALGLMTQSFQTTFEAYQATASKIAEMQQLFERQVGDTHASKFHTLDAMELKVVTALWLLTQAIPALISVMLMIRR
;
A
#
# COMPACT_ATOMS: atom_id res chain seq x y z
N MET A 1 14.32 -17.44 -5.88
CA MET A 1 13.68 -16.11 -5.97
C MET A 1 13.03 -15.84 -4.63
N THR A 2 13.20 -14.63 -4.10
CA THR A 2 12.51 -14.20 -2.87
C THR A 2 11.12 -13.71 -3.24
N SER A 3 10.06 -14.23 -2.62
CA SER A 3 8.69 -13.75 -2.85
C SER A 3 8.49 -12.35 -2.26
N LEU A 4 7.47 -11.63 -2.75
CA LEU A 4 7.12 -10.31 -2.24
C LEU A 4 6.71 -10.40 -0.76
N GLU A 5 5.93 -11.42 -0.40
CA GLU A 5 5.56 -11.69 1.00
C GLU A 5 6.79 -11.88 1.90
N HIS A 6 7.78 -12.66 1.44
CA HIS A 6 8.99 -12.88 2.22
C HIS A 6 9.80 -11.59 2.39
N LEU A 7 9.86 -10.73 1.37
CA LEU A 7 10.45 -9.39 1.50
C LEU A 7 9.71 -8.57 2.56
N PHE A 8 8.38 -8.57 2.57
CA PHE A 8 7.60 -7.81 3.56
C PHE A 8 7.76 -8.35 4.99
N LEU A 9 7.98 -9.65 5.16
CA LEU A 9 8.39 -10.22 6.45
C LEU A 9 9.75 -9.65 6.91
N GLN A 10 10.71 -9.54 5.99
CA GLN A 10 12.01 -8.90 6.27
C GLN A 10 11.88 -7.39 6.54
N PHE A 11 10.92 -6.73 5.90
CA PHE A 11 10.65 -5.30 6.13
C PHE A 11 9.94 -5.05 7.47
N GLY A 12 9.48 -6.11 8.15
CA GLY A 12 8.88 -6.01 9.48
C GLY A 12 7.38 -5.78 9.48
N ILE A 13 6.65 -6.23 8.45
CA ILE A 13 5.18 -6.10 8.37
C ILE A 13 4.46 -6.64 9.63
N GLN A 14 5.06 -7.63 10.29
CA GLN A 14 4.56 -8.24 11.53
C GLN A 14 4.52 -7.28 12.72
N ALA A 15 5.35 -6.23 12.72
CA ALA A 15 5.34 -5.19 13.75
C ALA A 15 4.27 -4.11 13.52
N VAL A 16 3.59 -4.11 12.37
CA VAL A 16 2.52 -3.16 12.08
C VAL A 16 1.25 -3.58 12.82
N ALA A 17 0.69 -2.65 13.59
CA ALA A 17 -0.55 -2.83 14.34
C ALA A 17 -1.78 -2.70 13.43
N PHE A 18 -1.92 -3.64 12.48
CA PHE A 18 -3.13 -3.79 11.68
C PHE A 18 -4.24 -4.47 12.48
N THR A 19 -5.47 -4.00 12.26
CA THR A 19 -6.68 -4.76 12.56
C THR A 19 -6.75 -6.03 11.69
N ASP A 20 -7.64 -6.97 12.03
CA ASP A 20 -7.79 -8.22 11.26
C ASP A 20 -8.16 -7.96 9.80
N ASN A 21 -9.08 -7.02 9.54
CA ASN A 21 -9.48 -6.64 8.18
C ASN A 21 -8.32 -6.02 7.39
N GLU A 22 -7.55 -5.13 8.01
CA GLU A 22 -6.38 -4.52 7.37
C GLU A 22 -5.28 -5.54 7.08
N ARG A 23 -5.09 -6.50 7.98
CA ARG A 23 -4.13 -7.59 7.82
C ARG A 23 -4.52 -8.52 6.66
N GLN A 24 -5.80 -8.89 6.59
CA GLN A 24 -6.31 -9.69 5.48
C GLN A 24 -6.15 -8.94 4.16
N TYR A 25 -6.55 -7.67 4.11
CA TYR A 25 -6.38 -6.85 2.92
C TYR A 25 -4.90 -6.74 2.50
N ALA A 26 -3.98 -6.55 3.45
CA ALA A 26 -2.55 -6.50 3.17
C ALA A 26 -2.04 -7.81 2.54
N GLN A 27 -2.47 -8.96 3.05
CA GLN A 27 -2.10 -10.27 2.51
C GLN A 27 -2.63 -10.45 1.09
N ASP A 28 -3.92 -10.20 0.88
CA ASP A 28 -4.55 -10.32 -0.44
C ASP A 28 -3.89 -9.38 -1.45
N PHE A 29 -3.58 -8.16 -1.03
CA PHE A 29 -2.91 -7.16 -1.85
C PHE A 29 -1.51 -7.60 -2.28
N LEU A 30 -0.69 -8.14 -1.36
CA LEU A 30 0.64 -8.65 -1.68
C LEU A 30 0.57 -9.86 -2.62
N GLN A 31 -0.36 -10.78 -2.35
CA GLN A 31 -0.59 -11.96 -3.19
C GLN A 31 -0.98 -11.59 -4.62
N GLN A 32 -1.86 -10.59 -4.79
CA GLN A 32 -2.27 -10.09 -6.11
C GLN A 32 -1.09 -9.47 -6.90
N ARG A 33 -0.10 -8.92 -6.20
CA ARG A 33 1.07 -8.27 -6.82
C ARG A 33 2.26 -9.20 -7.02
N GLU A 34 2.27 -10.38 -6.41
CA GLU A 34 3.33 -11.39 -6.49
C GLU A 34 3.74 -11.73 -7.92
N THR A 35 2.76 -12.01 -8.80
CA THR A 35 3.05 -12.34 -10.21
C THR A 35 3.73 -11.19 -10.95
N THR A 36 3.28 -9.95 -10.70
CA THR A 36 3.87 -8.75 -11.31
C THR A 36 5.29 -8.54 -10.78
N PHE A 37 5.48 -8.71 -9.47
CA PHE A 37 6.79 -8.59 -8.83
C PHE A 37 7.80 -9.60 -9.39
N ASN A 38 7.40 -10.86 -9.51
CA ASN A 38 8.23 -11.92 -10.06
C ASN A 38 8.62 -11.67 -11.52
N ALA A 39 7.68 -11.16 -12.34
CA ALA A 39 7.97 -10.75 -13.71
C ALA A 39 9.00 -9.61 -13.78
N ILE A 40 8.87 -8.58 -12.93
CA ILE A 40 9.82 -7.47 -12.86
C ILE A 40 11.21 -7.96 -12.43
N CYS A 41 11.30 -8.85 -11.44
CA CYS A 41 12.56 -9.43 -10.98
C CYS A 41 13.25 -10.26 -12.08
N ALA A 42 12.48 -11.02 -12.86
CA ALA A 42 13.03 -11.79 -13.99
C ALA A 42 13.54 -10.88 -15.11
N GLN A 43 12.91 -9.73 -15.34
CA GLN A 43 13.32 -8.77 -16.37
C GLN A 43 14.49 -7.87 -15.96
N ARG A 44 14.61 -7.56 -14.66
CA ARG A 44 15.62 -6.62 -14.12
C ARG A 44 16.54 -7.30 -13.12
N THR A 45 17.27 -8.31 -13.60
CA THR A 45 18.22 -9.09 -12.79
C THR A 45 19.41 -8.28 -12.29
N ASP A 46 19.62 -7.08 -12.83
CA ASP A 46 20.63 -6.10 -12.42
C ASP A 46 20.28 -5.35 -11.12
N LYS A 47 19.04 -5.45 -10.64
CA LYS A 47 18.53 -4.70 -9.49
C LYS A 47 18.23 -5.59 -8.31
N GLN A 48 18.36 -5.02 -7.10
CA GLN A 48 17.98 -5.74 -5.89
C GLN A 48 16.45 -5.90 -5.81
N PRO A 49 15.94 -7.06 -5.39
CA PRO A 49 14.51 -7.29 -5.21
C PRO A 49 13.83 -6.24 -4.31
N SER A 50 14.55 -5.71 -3.31
CA SER A 50 14.06 -4.62 -2.44
C SER A 50 13.79 -3.32 -3.20
N ASP A 51 14.66 -2.96 -4.16
CA ASP A 51 14.50 -1.73 -4.96
C ASP A 51 13.34 -1.88 -5.95
N LEU A 52 13.16 -3.08 -6.49
CA LEU A 52 12.04 -3.43 -7.36
C LEU A 52 10.72 -3.42 -6.57
N ALA A 53 10.71 -3.91 -5.34
CA ALA A 53 9.56 -3.87 -4.45
C ALA A 53 9.19 -2.42 -4.08
N LEU A 54 10.18 -1.56 -3.79
CA LEU A 54 9.97 -0.12 -3.59
C LEU A 54 9.30 0.53 -4.81
N GLY A 55 9.79 0.23 -6.02
CA GLY A 55 9.20 0.75 -7.25
C GLY A 55 7.74 0.31 -7.43
N LEU A 56 7.46 -0.98 -7.24
CA LEU A 56 6.11 -1.54 -7.34
C LEU A 56 5.14 -0.95 -6.30
N MET A 57 5.60 -0.76 -5.06
CA MET A 57 4.79 -0.19 -3.99
C MET A 57 4.58 1.32 -4.19
N THR A 58 5.57 2.04 -4.72
CA THR A 58 5.43 3.47 -5.05
C THR A 58 4.36 3.67 -6.12
N GLN A 59 4.38 2.86 -7.18
CA GLN A 59 3.34 2.89 -8.21
C GLN A 59 1.97 2.57 -7.60
N SER A 60 1.91 1.52 -6.78
CA SER A 60 0.65 1.11 -6.14
C SER A 60 0.06 2.20 -5.25
N PHE A 61 0.90 2.84 -4.42
CA PHE A 61 0.50 3.97 -3.59
C PHE A 61 -0.04 5.12 -4.44
N GLN A 62 0.66 5.52 -5.51
CA GLN A 62 0.19 6.58 -6.41
C GLN A 62 -1.18 6.25 -7.00
N THR A 63 -1.37 5.05 -7.54
CA THR A 63 -2.66 4.62 -8.11
C THR A 63 -3.78 4.61 -7.07
N THR A 64 -3.54 4.06 -5.88
CA THR A 64 -4.54 4.02 -4.80
C THR A 64 -4.85 5.43 -4.29
N PHE A 65 -3.85 6.31 -4.20
CA PHE A 65 -4.04 7.69 -3.76
C PHE A 65 -4.81 8.54 -4.77
N GLU A 66 -4.54 8.36 -6.06
CA GLU A 66 -5.30 9.00 -7.15
C GLU A 66 -6.76 8.52 -7.15
N ALA A 67 -6.99 7.21 -6.99
CA ALA A 67 -8.32 6.64 -6.90
C ALA A 67 -9.07 7.21 -5.68
N TYR A 68 -8.42 7.24 -4.51
CA TYR A 68 -8.99 7.81 -3.30
C TYR A 68 -9.37 9.29 -3.49
N GLN A 69 -8.50 10.11 -4.09
CA GLN A 69 -8.80 11.51 -4.38
C GLN A 69 -9.97 11.67 -5.36
N ALA A 70 -10.01 10.85 -6.42
CA ALA A 70 -11.11 10.87 -7.37
C ALA A 70 -12.44 10.48 -6.71
N THR A 71 -12.45 9.48 -5.83
CA THR A 71 -13.63 9.11 -5.05
C THR A 71 -14.00 10.21 -4.05
N ALA A 72 -13.05 10.81 -3.35
CA ALA A 72 -13.31 11.92 -2.43
C ALA A 72 -13.93 13.13 -3.15
N SER A 73 -13.40 13.49 -4.32
CA SER A 73 -13.95 14.56 -5.17
C SER A 73 -15.38 14.23 -5.63
N LYS A 74 -15.60 13.00 -6.12
CA LYS A 74 -16.94 12.54 -6.55
C LYS A 74 -17.92 12.47 -5.38
N ILE A 75 -17.48 12.10 -4.19
CA ILE A 75 -18.34 12.09 -3.00
C ILE A 75 -18.69 13.51 -2.57
N ALA A 76 -17.77 14.46 -2.65
CA ALA A 76 -18.07 15.87 -2.41
C ALA A 76 -19.09 16.43 -3.44
N GLU A 77 -18.90 16.12 -4.73
CA GLU A 77 -19.84 16.48 -5.80
C GLU A 77 -21.21 15.79 -5.63
N MET A 78 -21.23 14.51 -5.25
CA MET A 78 -22.46 13.78 -4.97
C MET A 78 -23.14 14.26 -3.69
N GLN A 79 -22.42 14.60 -2.62
CA GLN A 79 -23.01 15.17 -1.40
C GLN A 79 -23.76 16.48 -1.70
N GLN A 80 -23.20 17.33 -2.56
CA GLN A 80 -23.90 18.54 -3.03
C GLN A 80 -25.18 18.26 -3.83
N LEU A 81 -25.28 17.10 -4.48
CA LEU A 81 -26.48 16.63 -5.19
C LEU A 81 -27.45 15.88 -4.25
N PHE A 82 -26.95 15.14 -3.26
CA PHE A 82 -27.74 14.40 -2.28
C PHE A 82 -28.40 15.33 -1.24
N GLU A 83 -27.71 16.38 -0.78
CA GLU A 83 -28.30 17.48 0.02
C GLU A 83 -29.50 18.14 -0.69
N ARG A 84 -29.55 18.03 -2.02
CA ARG A 84 -30.65 18.55 -2.84
C ARG A 84 -31.77 17.54 -3.10
N GLN A 85 -31.62 16.23 -2.87
CA GLN A 85 -32.60 15.26 -3.38
C GLN A 85 -32.97 14.04 -2.51
N VAL A 86 -32.08 13.36 -1.74
CA VAL A 86 -32.48 12.16 -0.94
C VAL A 86 -31.49 11.89 0.22
N GLY A 87 -32.00 11.54 1.41
CA GLY A 87 -31.27 11.45 2.69
C GLY A 87 -30.18 10.37 2.88
N ASP A 88 -29.40 10.59 3.95
CA ASP A 88 -28.00 10.19 4.26
C ASP A 88 -27.59 8.70 4.28
N THR A 89 -28.47 7.74 3.99
CA THR A 89 -28.26 6.35 4.46
C THR A 89 -27.23 5.54 3.66
N HIS A 90 -26.78 5.98 2.48
CA HIS A 90 -25.88 5.20 1.59
C HIS A 90 -24.45 5.73 1.45
N ALA A 91 -24.14 6.96 1.87
CA ALA A 91 -22.83 7.59 1.66
C ALA A 91 -21.70 7.03 2.56
N SER A 92 -22.05 6.55 3.75
CA SER A 92 -21.08 6.15 4.79
C SER A 92 -20.33 4.85 4.50
N LYS A 93 -20.89 3.95 3.69
CA LYS A 93 -20.27 2.67 3.33
C LYS A 93 -19.22 2.77 2.22
N PHE A 94 -19.37 3.73 1.29
CA PHE A 94 -18.36 4.00 0.26
C PHE A 94 -17.13 4.71 0.83
N HIS A 95 -17.31 5.56 1.84
CA HIS A 95 -16.23 6.30 2.48
C HIS A 95 -15.23 5.43 3.26
N THR A 96 -15.68 4.27 3.75
CA THR A 96 -14.91 3.44 4.70
C THR A 96 -13.99 2.43 4.03
N LEU A 97 -14.31 1.97 2.81
CA LEU A 97 -13.47 1.05 2.05
C LEU A 97 -12.23 1.76 1.48
N ASP A 98 -12.41 2.86 0.73
CA ASP A 98 -11.29 3.56 0.07
C ASP A 98 -10.24 4.11 1.05
N ALA A 99 -10.65 4.52 2.26
CA ALA A 99 -9.74 5.00 3.29
C ALA A 99 -8.90 3.89 3.94
N MET A 100 -9.50 2.71 4.16
CA MET A 100 -8.78 1.54 4.70
C MET A 100 -7.74 1.05 3.69
N GLU A 101 -8.12 0.95 2.42
CA GLU A 101 -7.21 0.53 1.34
C GLU A 101 -6.01 1.47 1.24
N LEU A 102 -6.25 2.78 1.18
CA LEU A 102 -5.18 3.77 1.14
C LEU A 102 -4.26 3.67 2.37
N LYS A 103 -4.83 3.49 3.57
CA LYS A 103 -4.05 3.32 4.81
C LYS A 103 -3.13 2.11 4.72
N VAL A 104 -3.64 0.95 4.30
CA VAL A 104 -2.85 -0.29 4.20
C VAL A 104 -1.77 -0.16 3.13
N VAL A 105 -2.11 0.31 1.92
CA VAL A 105 -1.14 0.47 0.83
C VAL A 105 -0.04 1.48 1.21
N THR A 106 -0.40 2.55 1.91
CA THR A 106 0.59 3.53 2.43
C THR A 106 1.53 2.88 3.43
N ALA A 107 1.02 2.09 4.38
CA ALA A 107 1.85 1.39 5.35
C ALA A 107 2.82 0.41 4.66
N LEU A 108 2.35 -0.35 3.66
CA LEU A 108 3.21 -1.24 2.87
C LEU A 108 4.30 -0.46 2.12
N TRP A 109 3.95 0.66 1.50
CA TRP A 109 4.93 1.53 0.82
C TRP A 109 5.98 2.10 1.78
N LEU A 110 5.58 2.54 2.97
CA LEU A 110 6.51 3.04 3.99
C LEU A 110 7.47 1.94 4.49
N LEU A 111 7.01 0.70 4.64
CA LEU A 111 7.88 -0.42 5.02
C LEU A 111 9.00 -0.67 4.01
N THR A 112 8.73 -0.52 2.70
CA THR A 112 9.77 -0.66 1.66
C THR A 112 10.85 0.42 1.75
N GLN A 113 10.54 1.56 2.37
CA GLN A 113 11.46 2.68 2.55
C GLN A 113 12.24 2.61 3.87
N ALA A 114 11.84 1.75 4.81
CA ALA A 114 12.44 1.69 6.14
C ALA A 114 13.82 1.00 6.17
N ILE A 115 14.16 0.18 5.16
CA ILE A 115 15.47 -0.50 5.06
C ILE A 115 16.65 0.47 4.98
N PRO A 116 16.66 1.50 4.10
CA PRO A 116 17.79 2.42 4.07
C PRO A 116 18.03 3.16 5.39
N ALA A 117 16.99 3.33 6.24
CA ALA A 117 17.14 3.94 7.56
C ALA A 117 17.83 2.99 8.57
N LEU A 118 17.47 1.70 8.60
CA LEU A 118 18.08 0.71 9.49
C LEU A 118 19.52 0.34 9.08
N ILE A 119 19.81 0.27 7.78
CA ILE A 119 21.17 0.02 7.28
C ILE A 119 22.08 1.22 7.56
N SER A 120 21.59 2.46 7.44
CA SER A 120 22.35 3.65 7.80
C SER A 120 22.70 3.69 9.29
N VAL A 121 21.76 3.31 10.18
CA VAL A 121 22.02 3.24 11.63
C VAL A 121 23.00 2.11 11.96
N MET A 122 22.89 0.93 11.34
CA MET A 122 23.85 -0.16 11.56
C MET A 122 25.25 0.14 11.03
N LEU A 123 25.40 0.87 9.92
CA LEU A 123 26.70 1.31 9.40
C LEU A 123 27.33 2.42 10.26
N MET A 124 26.51 3.24 10.92
CA MET A 124 26.97 4.33 11.78
C MET A 124 27.40 3.85 13.17
N ILE A 125 26.90 2.70 13.65
CA ILE A 125 27.33 2.06 14.91
C ILE A 125 28.61 1.23 14.73
N ARG A 126 29.03 0.93 13.50
CA ARG A 126 30.24 0.15 13.18
C ARG A 126 31.48 0.98 12.79
N ARG A 127 31.48 2.30 13.04
CA ARG A 127 32.65 3.17 12.86
C ARG A 127 33.15 3.74 14.17
#